data_AF-A0A0A0S5B4-F1
#
_entry.id   AF-A0A0A0S5B4-F1
#
_cell.length_a   1.000
_cell.length_b   1.000
_cell.length_c   1.000
_cell.angle_alpha   90.00
_cell.angle_beta   90.00
_cell.angle_gamma   90.00
#
_symmetry.space_group_name_H-M   'P 1'
#
loop_
_entity.id
_entity.type
_entity.pdbx_description
1 polymer ?
#
loop_
_entity_poly.entity_id
_entity_poly.type
_entity_poly.pdbx_seq_one_letter_code
_entity_poly.pdbx_strand_id
1 'polypeptide(L)'
;KEFFGSSQLSQFMDQTNPLAELTHKRRLSALGPGGLTRERAGFEVRDVHYSHYGRMCPIETPEGPNIGLINSLSSYAKVNPFGFIETPYRRVDPETGAVTAHIDYLTADEEDNYVVAQANSPLNPDGTFVESEVVGRFRGDNSVFKRETIDYMDVSPKQVVSAATACIPFLENDDSNRALMGANMQRQAVPLLNPEAPFVGTGMEHVDARDSGAAVVAKYAGIVEHVEARSIHVRRIEVVDGKEVQGDLTKYKLQKFVRSNQGTSYNQRPLV
;
A
#
# COMPACT_ATOMS: atom_id res chain seq x y z
N LYS A 1 -2.21 7.49 -30.04
CA LYS A 1 -1.45 6.28 -30.44
C LYS A 1 0.02 6.40 -30.07
N GLU A 2 0.68 7.51 -30.38
CA GLU A 2 2.09 7.75 -30.06
C GLU A 2 2.40 7.70 -28.56
N PHE A 3 1.61 8.38 -27.71
CA PHE A 3 1.79 8.38 -26.25
C PHE A 3 1.91 6.97 -25.64
N PHE A 4 1.01 6.04 -25.95
CA PHE A 4 1.04 4.69 -25.39
C PHE A 4 2.16 3.80 -25.96
N GLY A 5 2.70 4.14 -27.13
CA GLY A 5 3.73 3.34 -27.80
C GLY A 5 5.17 3.80 -27.52
N SER A 6 5.39 5.10 -27.27
CA SER A 6 6.74 5.68 -27.17
C SER A 6 7.00 6.50 -25.92
N SER A 7 5.99 6.78 -25.08
CA SER A 7 6.20 7.53 -23.84
C SER A 7 7.05 6.74 -22.85
N GLN A 8 7.99 7.42 -22.19
CA GLN A 8 8.81 6.84 -21.11
C GLN A 8 7.96 6.39 -19.90
N LEU A 9 6.78 6.99 -19.73
CA LEU A 9 5.83 6.64 -18.67
C LEU A 9 4.92 5.46 -19.08
N SER A 10 4.86 5.11 -20.37
CA SER A 10 4.14 3.94 -20.86
C SER A 10 5.08 2.74 -20.88
N GLN A 11 5.18 2.05 -19.74
CA GLN A 11 6.11 0.94 -19.55
C GLN A 11 5.42 -0.41 -19.73
N PHE A 12 6.18 -1.41 -20.19
CA PHE A 12 5.72 -2.80 -20.11
C PHE A 12 5.57 -3.20 -18.65
N MET A 13 4.38 -3.66 -18.29
CA MET A 13 4.07 -4.03 -16.91
C MET A 13 4.98 -5.18 -16.45
N ASP A 14 5.46 -5.04 -15.21
CA ASP A 14 6.18 -6.10 -14.52
C ASP A 14 5.16 -7.04 -13.91
N GLN A 15 5.11 -8.26 -14.43
CA GLN A 15 4.12 -9.28 -14.10
C GLN A 15 4.82 -10.60 -13.72
N THR A 16 5.99 -10.48 -13.09
CA THR A 16 6.72 -11.65 -12.58
C THR A 16 5.91 -12.38 -11.51
N ASN A 17 5.38 -11.62 -10.54
CA ASN A 17 4.54 -12.10 -9.46
C ASN A 17 3.49 -11.02 -9.06
N PRO A 18 2.48 -11.34 -8.22
CA PRO A 18 1.44 -10.39 -7.85
C PRO A 18 1.94 -9.11 -7.19
N LEU A 19 3.01 -9.20 -6.40
CA LEU A 19 3.59 -8.05 -5.70
C LEU A 19 4.29 -7.10 -6.67
N ALA A 20 5.03 -7.63 -7.65
CA ALA A 20 5.67 -6.85 -8.70
C ALA A 20 4.64 -6.02 -9.49
N GLU A 21 3.51 -6.64 -9.83
CA GLU A 21 2.41 -5.98 -10.53
C GLU A 21 1.78 -4.87 -9.68
N LEU A 22 1.51 -5.15 -8.41
CA LEU A 22 0.93 -4.18 -7.47
C LEU A 22 1.86 -2.98 -7.26
N THR A 23 3.15 -3.22 -7.00
CA THR A 23 4.14 -2.14 -6.84
C THR A 23 4.28 -1.32 -8.12
N HIS A 24 4.33 -1.95 -9.30
CA HIS A 24 4.47 -1.21 -10.56
C HIS A 24 3.29 -0.25 -10.76
N LYS A 25 2.06 -0.69 -10.49
CA LYS A 25 0.86 0.16 -10.57
C LYS A 25 0.86 1.33 -9.58
N ARG A 26 1.60 1.22 -8.47
CA ARG A 26 1.70 2.22 -7.39
C ARG A 26 3.00 3.04 -7.40
N ARG A 27 3.77 2.94 -8.48
CA ARG A 27 5.08 3.59 -8.62
C ARG A 27 4.92 5.05 -9.06
N LEU A 28 5.69 5.92 -8.44
CA LEU A 28 5.85 7.33 -8.81
C LEU A 28 7.20 7.52 -9.49
N SER A 29 7.23 8.25 -10.60
CA SER A 29 8.47 8.58 -11.30
C SER A 29 8.59 10.08 -11.49
N ALA A 30 9.73 10.62 -11.05
CA ALA A 30 10.12 12.01 -11.31
C ALA A 30 10.73 12.21 -12.72
N LEU A 31 10.90 11.12 -13.48
CA LEU A 31 11.44 11.12 -14.84
C LEU A 31 10.31 11.17 -15.87
N GLY A 32 10.55 11.84 -17.00
CA GLY A 32 9.61 11.86 -18.12
C GLY A 32 9.47 13.25 -18.74
N PRO A 33 8.56 13.42 -19.72
CA PRO A 33 8.29 14.71 -20.34
C PRO A 33 7.88 15.76 -19.29
N GLY A 34 8.62 16.86 -19.19
CA GLY A 34 8.40 17.91 -18.17
C GLY A 34 8.93 17.58 -16.77
N GLY A 35 9.50 16.39 -16.57
CA GLY A 35 10.15 15.98 -15.33
C GLY A 35 11.66 16.19 -15.35
N LEU A 36 12.35 15.50 -14.44
CA LEU A 36 13.80 15.56 -14.30
C LEU A 36 14.49 14.61 -15.28
N THR A 37 15.73 14.94 -15.64
CA THR A 37 16.65 14.01 -16.29
C THR A 37 17.67 13.51 -15.27
N ARG A 38 18.22 12.31 -15.50
CA ARG A 38 19.21 11.69 -14.58
C ARG A 38 20.42 12.59 -14.31
N GLU A 39 20.84 13.36 -15.32
CA GLU A 39 21.99 14.27 -15.26
C GLU A 39 21.69 15.57 -14.50
N ARG A 40 20.42 16.01 -14.50
CA ARG A 40 19.99 17.23 -13.80
C ARG A 40 19.50 16.96 -12.39
N ALA A 41 19.25 15.70 -12.05
CA ALA A 41 18.82 15.28 -10.73
C ALA A 41 19.99 15.28 -9.74
N GLY A 42 20.16 16.41 -9.04
CA GLY A 42 21.11 16.56 -7.93
C GLY A 42 20.73 15.76 -6.68
N PHE A 43 21.56 15.89 -5.65
CA PHE A 43 21.38 15.18 -4.37
C PHE A 43 20.07 15.57 -3.66
N GLU A 44 19.74 16.86 -3.63
CA GLU A 44 18.58 17.41 -2.91
C GLU A 44 17.24 16.80 -3.34
N VAL A 45 17.10 16.41 -4.60
CA VAL A 45 15.85 15.83 -5.13
C VAL A 45 15.78 14.31 -4.95
N ARG A 46 16.92 13.67 -4.66
CA ARG A 46 17.02 12.23 -4.44
C ARG A 46 16.91 11.87 -2.95
N ASP A 47 17.19 12.81 -2.08
CA ASP A 47 17.17 12.60 -0.64
C ASP A 47 15.75 12.47 -0.10
N VAL A 48 15.62 11.86 1.08
CA VAL A 48 14.33 11.65 1.74
C VAL A 48 13.94 12.93 2.48
N HIS A 49 12.84 13.55 2.06
CA HIS A 49 12.29 14.71 2.72
C HIS A 49 11.34 14.31 3.86
N TYR A 50 11.25 15.11 4.93
CA TYR A 50 10.40 14.80 6.08
C TYR A 50 8.91 14.66 5.71
N SER A 51 8.44 15.43 4.73
CA SER A 51 7.04 15.36 4.24
C SER A 51 6.70 14.07 3.51
N HIS A 52 7.68 13.22 3.18
CA HIS A 52 7.44 11.90 2.58
C HIS A 52 6.71 10.95 3.55
N TYR A 53 6.76 11.22 4.86
CA TYR A 53 6.15 10.40 5.89
C TYR A 53 4.67 10.12 5.58
N GLY A 54 4.31 8.83 5.48
CA GLY A 54 2.94 8.40 5.17
C GLY A 54 2.50 8.56 3.71
N ARG A 55 3.29 9.23 2.86
CA ARG A 55 2.96 9.57 1.46
C ARG A 55 3.78 8.74 0.47
N MET A 56 5.10 8.74 0.63
CA MET A 56 6.03 7.98 -0.19
C MET A 56 6.89 7.10 0.71
N CYS A 57 7.12 5.86 0.29
CA CYS A 57 7.92 4.93 1.06
C CYS A 57 9.40 5.37 1.01
N PRO A 58 10.06 5.55 2.17
CA PRO A 58 11.46 5.96 2.22
C PRO A 58 12.44 4.79 1.92
N ILE A 59 11.96 3.54 1.97
CA ILE A 59 12.79 2.34 1.82
C ILE A 59 12.74 1.82 0.38
N GLU A 60 11.56 1.82 -0.25
CA GLU A 60 11.38 1.20 -1.56
C GLU A 60 11.75 2.17 -2.69
N THR A 61 13.03 2.13 -3.08
CA THR A 61 13.55 2.80 -4.26
C THR A 61 14.52 1.87 -5.02
N PRO A 62 14.65 1.98 -6.37
CA PRO A 62 15.63 1.21 -7.11
C PRO A 62 17.06 1.60 -6.75
N GLU A 63 17.95 0.61 -6.72
CA GLU A 63 19.38 0.84 -6.58
C GLU A 63 19.99 1.43 -7.87
N GLY A 64 21.14 2.11 -7.73
CA GLY A 64 21.91 2.63 -8.85
C GLY A 64 21.43 3.99 -9.37
N PRO A 65 21.45 4.25 -10.68
CA PRO A 65 21.33 5.61 -11.23
C PRO A 65 19.96 6.26 -11.01
N ASN A 66 18.92 5.47 -10.72
CA ASN A 66 17.55 5.94 -10.51
C ASN A 66 17.17 6.10 -9.03
N ILE A 67 18.12 5.92 -8.10
CA ILE A 67 17.87 6.08 -6.66
C ILE A 67 17.24 7.45 -6.36
N GLY A 68 16.16 7.45 -5.58
CA GLY A 68 15.39 8.63 -5.18
C GLY A 68 14.50 9.24 -6.26
N LEU A 69 14.64 8.83 -7.53
CA LEU A 69 13.86 9.34 -8.67
C LEU A 69 12.64 8.49 -9.01
N ILE A 70 12.63 7.27 -8.46
CA ILE A 70 11.51 6.34 -8.54
C ILE A 70 11.22 5.91 -7.11
N ASN A 71 10.00 6.21 -6.67
CA ASN A 71 9.52 5.89 -5.33
C ASN A 71 8.18 5.14 -5.44
N SER A 72 7.77 4.51 -4.34
CA SER A 72 6.47 3.87 -4.22
C SER A 72 5.55 4.67 -3.32
N LEU A 73 4.25 4.69 -3.63
CA LEU A 73 3.23 5.18 -2.71
C LEU A 73 3.21 4.33 -1.44
N SER A 74 3.12 5.00 -0.28
CA SER A 74 2.93 4.31 1.00
C SER A 74 1.56 3.63 1.10
N SER A 75 1.36 2.79 2.11
CA SER A 75 0.22 1.88 2.21
C SER A 75 -1.15 2.58 2.22
N TYR A 76 -1.29 3.66 3.00
CA TYR A 76 -2.56 4.40 3.11
C TYR A 76 -2.60 5.73 2.35
N ALA A 77 -1.54 6.04 1.60
CA ALA A 77 -1.46 7.26 0.81
C ALA A 77 -2.56 7.31 -0.27
N LYS A 78 -3.17 8.48 -0.45
CA LYS A 78 -4.13 8.78 -1.52
C LYS A 78 -3.69 10.00 -2.31
N VAL A 79 -4.16 10.09 -3.55
CA VAL A 79 -3.97 11.28 -4.40
C VAL A 79 -5.30 12.01 -4.47
N ASN A 80 -5.29 13.29 -4.11
CA ASN A 80 -6.49 14.12 -4.12
C ASN A 80 -6.82 14.66 -5.53
N PRO A 81 -7.97 15.31 -5.74
CA PRO A 81 -8.36 15.82 -7.06
C PRO A 81 -7.39 16.83 -7.68
N PHE A 82 -6.57 17.50 -6.86
CA PHE A 82 -5.55 18.46 -7.30
C PHE A 82 -4.20 17.81 -7.59
N GLY A 83 -4.04 16.51 -7.29
CA GLY A 83 -2.81 15.76 -7.53
C GLY A 83 -1.84 15.73 -6.34
N PHE A 84 -2.21 16.26 -5.18
CA PHE A 84 -1.41 16.17 -3.96
C PHE A 84 -1.60 14.82 -3.27
N ILE A 85 -0.54 14.34 -2.62
CA ILE A 85 -0.57 13.10 -1.86
C ILE A 85 -0.99 13.42 -0.42
N GLU A 86 -2.03 12.74 0.04
CA GLU A 86 -2.58 12.86 1.38
C GLU A 86 -2.37 11.56 2.15
N THR A 87 -2.24 11.68 3.47
CA THR A 87 -2.13 10.55 4.39
C THR A 87 -3.16 10.70 5.52
N PRO A 88 -3.75 9.60 6.00
CA PRO A 88 -4.76 9.66 7.04
C PRO A 88 -4.16 9.88 8.43
N TYR A 89 -4.84 10.69 9.23
CA TYR A 89 -4.56 10.90 10.65
C TYR A 89 -5.84 10.81 11.48
N ARG A 90 -5.72 10.33 12.71
CA ARG A 90 -6.81 10.38 13.70
C ARG A 90 -6.82 11.73 14.37
N ARG A 91 -7.97 12.38 14.39
CA ARG A 91 -8.13 13.69 15.03
C ARG A 91 -8.17 13.56 16.55
N VAL A 92 -7.40 14.39 17.25
CA VAL A 92 -7.54 14.59 18.70
C VAL A 92 -8.60 15.67 18.93
N ASP A 93 -9.54 15.39 19.82
CA ASP A 93 -10.56 16.36 20.21
C ASP A 93 -9.92 17.44 21.11
N PRO A 94 -9.95 18.73 20.74
CA PRO A 94 -9.32 19.80 21.51
C PRO A 94 -10.00 20.06 22.86
N GLU A 95 -11.27 19.69 23.04
CA GLU A 95 -12.00 19.89 24.29
C GLU A 95 -11.72 18.77 25.29
N THR A 96 -11.67 17.52 24.82
CA THR A 96 -11.52 16.34 25.68
C THR A 96 -10.09 15.81 25.76
N GLY A 97 -9.23 16.16 24.80
CA GLY A 97 -7.88 15.60 24.67
C GLY A 97 -7.87 14.11 24.29
N ALA A 98 -9.01 13.57 23.85
CA ALA A 98 -9.16 12.17 23.47
C ALA A 98 -8.93 11.98 21.96
N VAL A 99 -8.24 10.90 21.59
CA VAL A 99 -8.03 10.52 20.20
C VAL A 99 -9.31 9.90 19.64
N THR A 100 -9.93 10.59 18.69
CA THR A 100 -11.21 10.17 18.12
C THR A 100 -11.05 9.05 17.09
N ALA A 101 -12.18 8.50 16.63
CA ALA A 101 -12.23 7.60 15.48
C ALA A 101 -12.38 8.36 14.13
N HIS A 102 -12.45 9.69 14.16
CA HIS A 102 -12.53 10.50 12.96
C HIS A 102 -11.16 10.54 12.26
N ILE A 103 -11.15 10.24 10.97
CA ILE A 103 -9.93 10.17 10.16
C ILE A 103 -9.98 11.29 9.12
N ASP A 104 -9.04 12.21 9.24
CA ASP A 104 -8.82 13.30 8.28
C ASP A 104 -7.63 12.93 7.37
N TYR A 105 -7.77 13.17 6.07
CA TYR A 105 -6.68 13.03 5.11
C TYR A 105 -6.04 14.39 4.93
N LEU A 106 -4.77 14.52 5.33
CA LEU A 106 -4.05 15.79 5.30
C LEU A 106 -2.99 15.79 4.21
N THR A 107 -2.93 16.90 3.47
CA THR A 107 -1.81 17.18 2.57
C THR A 107 -0.55 17.56 3.37
N ALA A 108 0.60 17.68 2.69
CA ALA A 108 1.85 18.04 3.36
C ALA A 108 1.82 19.47 3.95
N ASP A 109 1.17 20.41 3.26
CA ASP A 109 1.00 21.79 3.70
C ASP A 109 0.03 21.94 4.87
N GLU A 110 -1.01 21.11 4.93
CA GLU A 110 -1.92 21.06 6.07
C GLU A 110 -1.24 20.47 7.31
N GLU A 111 -0.51 19.35 7.16
CA GLU A 111 0.22 18.67 8.25
C GLU A 111 1.21 19.62 8.96
N ASP A 112 1.88 20.52 8.23
CA ASP A 112 2.89 21.45 8.78
C ASP A 112 2.34 22.46 9.82
N ASN A 113 1.01 22.52 10.00
CA ASN A 113 0.36 23.36 11.01
C ASN A 113 0.01 22.61 12.30
N TYR A 114 0.19 21.29 12.34
CA TYR A 114 -0.29 20.44 13.42
C TYR A 114 0.82 19.62 14.08
N VAL A 115 0.68 19.34 15.37
CA VAL A 115 1.56 18.40 16.08
C VAL A 115 0.97 17.01 16.00
N VAL A 116 1.73 16.07 15.43
CA VAL A 116 1.25 14.70 15.20
C VAL A 116 1.97 13.70 16.11
N ALA A 117 1.21 12.96 16.91
CA ALA A 117 1.71 11.88 17.76
C ALA A 117 1.91 10.57 16.98
N GLN A 118 2.84 9.74 17.45
CA GLN A 118 3.11 8.42 16.87
C GLN A 118 1.96 7.41 17.11
N ALA A 119 1.84 6.42 16.23
CA ALA A 119 0.76 5.43 16.29
C ALA A 119 0.86 4.48 17.49
N ASN A 120 2.05 4.33 18.07
CA ASN A 120 2.34 3.45 19.21
C ASN A 120 2.22 4.16 20.57
N SER A 121 1.86 5.44 20.61
CA SER A 121 1.68 6.17 21.87
C SER A 121 0.57 5.51 22.70
N PRO A 122 0.82 5.22 24.00
CA PRO A 122 -0.15 4.51 24.84
C PRO A 122 -1.38 5.38 25.14
N LEU A 123 -2.56 4.80 24.93
CA LEU A 123 -3.85 5.44 25.17
C LEU A 123 -4.61 4.72 26.31
N ASN A 124 -5.36 5.50 27.08
CA ASN A 124 -6.34 5.03 28.05
C ASN A 124 -7.59 4.47 27.35
N PRO A 125 -8.44 3.70 28.05
CA PRO A 125 -9.70 3.19 27.49
C PRO A 125 -10.69 4.27 27.02
N ASP A 126 -10.58 5.49 27.57
CA ASP A 126 -11.37 6.66 27.16
C ASP A 126 -10.79 7.38 25.92
N GLY A 127 -9.65 6.92 25.41
CA GLY A 127 -8.97 7.50 24.25
C GLY A 127 -7.98 8.62 24.56
N THR A 128 -7.78 8.99 25.83
CA THR A 128 -6.78 10.00 26.22
C THR A 128 -5.37 9.42 26.27
N PHE A 129 -4.34 10.27 26.17
CA PHE A 129 -2.95 9.83 26.35
C PHE A 129 -2.66 9.43 27.80
N VAL A 130 -2.01 8.28 27.99
CA VAL A 130 -1.60 7.78 29.32
C VAL A 130 -0.54 8.69 29.93
N GLU A 131 0.44 9.10 29.12
CA GLU A 131 1.56 9.93 29.53
C GLU A 131 1.21 11.41 29.36
N SER A 132 1.74 12.26 30.24
CA SER A 132 1.59 13.72 30.14
C SER A 132 2.41 14.31 29.00
N GLU A 133 3.47 13.62 28.62
CA GLU A 133 4.41 13.99 27.59
C GLU A 133 4.44 12.87 26.55
N VAL A 134 4.27 13.22 25.27
CA VAL A 134 4.12 12.28 24.17
C VAL A 134 5.11 12.63 23.08
N VAL A 135 5.77 11.63 22.51
CA VAL A 135 6.64 11.83 21.35
C VAL A 135 5.77 12.16 20.14
N GLY A 136 6.07 13.31 19.52
CA GLY A 136 5.38 13.78 18.35
C GLY A 136 6.33 14.42 17.35
N ARG A 137 5.78 14.84 16.23
CA ARG A 137 6.49 15.58 15.19
C ARG A 137 5.80 16.90 14.88
N PHE A 138 6.59 17.92 14.63
CA PHE A 138 6.14 19.22 14.15
C PHE A 138 7.18 19.78 13.16
N ARG A 139 6.78 20.02 11.91
CA ARG A 139 7.64 20.60 10.85
C ARG A 139 8.99 19.91 10.67
N GLY A 140 8.99 18.58 10.75
CA GLY A 140 10.20 17.75 10.61
C GLY A 140 11.00 17.53 11.90
N ASP A 141 10.75 18.31 12.95
CA ASP A 141 11.38 18.11 14.26
C ASP A 141 10.61 17.07 15.07
N ASN A 142 11.33 16.03 15.50
CA ASN A 142 10.82 15.03 16.42
C ASN A 142 11.21 15.43 17.84
N SER A 143 10.21 15.76 18.66
CA SER A 143 10.43 16.15 20.06
C SER A 143 9.33 15.61 20.96
N VAL A 144 9.51 15.82 22.26
CA VAL A 144 8.51 15.50 23.27
C VAL A 144 7.58 16.70 23.43
N PHE A 145 6.28 16.47 23.25
CA PHE A 145 5.24 17.48 23.36
C PHE A 145 4.33 17.15 24.54
N LYS A 146 3.68 18.17 25.10
CA LYS A 146 2.63 17.93 26.08
C LYS A 146 1.41 17.34 25.39
N ARG A 147 0.71 16.40 26.03
CA ARG A 147 -0.48 15.77 25.43
C ARG A 147 -1.56 16.77 25.01
N GLU A 148 -1.65 17.93 25.69
CA GLU A 148 -2.61 18.99 25.39
C GLU A 148 -2.25 19.77 24.11
N THR A 149 -1.04 19.62 23.59
CA THR A 149 -0.57 20.27 22.35
C THR A 149 -0.65 19.35 21.13
N ILE A 150 -1.10 18.10 21.29
CA ILE A 150 -1.23 17.14 20.19
C ILE A 150 -2.56 17.38 19.47
N ASP A 151 -2.51 17.61 18.16
CA ASP A 151 -3.69 17.84 17.33
C ASP A 151 -4.15 16.54 16.62
N TYR A 152 -3.20 15.71 16.22
CA TYR A 152 -3.45 14.49 15.44
C TYR A 152 -2.58 13.32 15.91
N MET A 153 -2.99 12.11 15.55
CA MET A 153 -2.23 10.87 15.80
C MET A 153 -2.18 10.02 14.53
N ASP A 154 -1.04 9.36 14.28
CA ASP A 154 -0.89 8.37 13.22
C ASP A 154 -1.93 7.23 13.35
N VAL A 155 -2.41 6.70 12.22
CA VAL A 155 -3.40 5.60 12.21
C VAL A 155 -2.74 4.26 12.49
N SER A 156 -1.57 4.02 11.88
CA SER A 156 -0.87 2.75 11.99
C SER A 156 0.62 2.92 11.69
N PRO A 157 1.53 2.17 12.34
CA PRO A 157 2.95 2.16 11.97
C PRO A 157 3.18 1.73 10.51
N LYS A 158 2.28 0.90 9.95
CA LYS A 158 2.35 0.43 8.56
C LYS A 158 2.09 1.55 7.53
N GLN A 159 1.58 2.71 7.96
CA GLN A 159 1.28 3.82 7.06
C GLN A 159 2.52 4.42 6.41
N VAL A 160 3.68 4.28 7.04
CA VAL A 160 4.94 4.91 6.60
C VAL A 160 5.55 4.17 5.38
N VAL A 161 5.35 2.85 5.30
CA VAL A 161 6.01 1.98 4.33
C VAL A 161 5.07 1.59 3.18
N SER A 162 5.63 1.12 2.06
CA SER A 162 4.85 0.59 0.93
C SER A 162 4.31 -0.81 1.23
N ALA A 163 3.39 -1.28 0.37
CA ALA A 163 2.84 -2.63 0.45
C ALA A 163 3.92 -3.73 0.42
N ALA A 164 4.91 -3.60 -0.47
CA ALA A 164 6.02 -4.56 -0.56
C ALA A 164 6.87 -4.56 0.71
N THR A 165 7.30 -3.39 1.18
CA THR A 165 8.08 -3.30 2.42
C THR A 165 7.29 -3.79 3.65
N ALA A 166 5.97 -3.58 3.68
CA ALA A 166 5.10 -4.06 4.76
C ALA A 166 4.96 -5.60 4.81
N CYS A 167 5.37 -6.33 3.77
CA CYS A 167 5.44 -7.80 3.77
C CYS A 167 6.71 -8.36 4.43
N ILE A 168 7.64 -7.52 4.90
CA ILE A 168 8.87 -7.96 5.58
C ILE A 168 8.59 -8.05 7.09
N PRO A 169 8.66 -9.25 7.71
CA PRO A 169 8.56 -9.38 9.16
C PRO A 169 9.84 -8.86 9.83
N PHE A 170 9.71 -8.37 11.07
CA PHE A 170 10.84 -7.87 11.89
C PHE A 170 11.63 -6.71 11.27
N LEU A 171 10.99 -5.92 10.41
CA LEU A 171 11.59 -4.78 9.70
C LEU A 171 12.29 -3.79 10.65
N GLU A 172 11.79 -3.63 11.86
CA GLU A 172 12.36 -2.77 12.90
C GLU A 172 13.75 -3.20 13.40
N ASN A 173 14.16 -4.44 13.11
CA ASN A 173 15.46 -5.00 13.50
C ASN A 173 16.48 -5.02 12.35
N ASP A 174 16.07 -4.64 11.14
CA ASP A 174 16.91 -4.62 9.96
C ASP A 174 17.42 -3.21 9.65
N ASP A 175 18.63 -3.12 9.09
CA ASP A 175 19.11 -1.85 8.57
C ASP A 175 18.38 -1.46 7.27
N SER A 176 18.27 -0.15 7.04
CA SER A 176 17.48 0.39 5.92
C SER A 176 17.98 -0.07 4.54
N ASN A 177 19.28 -0.32 4.37
CA ASN A 177 19.82 -0.76 3.09
C ASN A 177 19.43 -2.22 2.81
N ARG A 178 19.43 -3.08 3.83
CA ARG A 178 18.96 -4.46 3.71
C ARG A 178 17.46 -4.56 3.53
N ALA A 179 16.68 -3.72 4.21
CA ALA A 179 15.25 -3.61 3.98
C ALA A 179 14.93 -3.21 2.53
N LEU A 180 15.68 -2.24 1.96
CA LEU A 180 15.56 -1.82 0.57
C LEU A 180 15.85 -2.98 -0.39
N MET A 181 16.97 -3.69 -0.19
CA MET A 181 17.32 -4.86 -0.99
C MET A 181 16.22 -5.94 -0.88
N GLY A 182 15.73 -6.22 0.32
CA GLY A 182 14.67 -7.20 0.58
C GLY A 182 13.38 -6.90 -0.19
N ALA A 183 12.89 -5.65 -0.08
CA ALA A 183 11.69 -5.22 -0.81
C ALA A 183 11.87 -5.33 -2.34
N ASN A 184 13.06 -4.99 -2.85
CA ASN A 184 13.39 -5.11 -4.27
C ASN A 184 13.51 -6.57 -4.75
N MET A 185 14.03 -7.46 -3.90
CA MET A 185 14.16 -8.90 -4.20
C MET A 185 12.81 -9.61 -4.25
N GLN A 186 11.86 -9.24 -3.37
CA GLN A 186 10.52 -9.85 -3.37
C GLN A 186 9.81 -9.72 -4.73
N ARG A 187 10.01 -8.61 -5.44
CA ARG A 187 9.41 -8.37 -6.77
C ARG A 187 10.02 -9.23 -7.88
N GLN A 188 11.20 -9.79 -7.66
CA GLN A 188 11.90 -10.66 -8.61
C GLN A 188 11.64 -12.15 -8.34
N ALA A 189 10.96 -12.48 -7.24
CA ALA A 189 10.65 -13.86 -6.89
C ALA A 189 9.75 -14.51 -7.94
N VAL A 190 10.16 -15.66 -8.47
CA VAL A 190 9.42 -16.39 -9.51
C VAL A 190 8.36 -17.30 -8.86
N PRO A 191 7.11 -17.31 -9.34
CA PRO A 191 6.08 -18.23 -8.85
C PRO A 191 6.49 -19.70 -9.05
N LEU A 192 6.42 -20.48 -7.97
CA LEU A 192 6.74 -21.91 -7.99
C LEU A 192 5.55 -22.77 -8.45
N LEU A 193 5.83 -24.04 -8.79
CA LEU A 193 4.78 -24.99 -9.17
C LEU A 193 3.80 -25.24 -8.02
N ASN A 194 4.27 -25.32 -6.78
CA ASN A 194 3.43 -25.49 -5.61
C ASN A 194 3.82 -24.48 -4.52
N PRO A 195 3.19 -23.29 -4.49
CA PRO A 195 3.49 -22.28 -3.49
C PRO A 195 2.89 -22.66 -2.13
N GLU A 196 3.59 -22.31 -1.07
CA GLU A 196 3.13 -22.44 0.32
C GLU A 196 3.13 -21.06 0.98
N ALA A 197 2.20 -20.84 1.90
CA ALA A 197 2.15 -19.60 2.66
C ALA A 197 3.34 -19.53 3.66
N PRO A 198 3.89 -18.34 3.94
CA PRO A 198 4.96 -18.22 4.91
C PRO A 198 4.44 -18.57 6.32
N PHE A 199 5.25 -19.29 7.11
CA PHE A 199 4.94 -19.56 8.52
C PHE A 199 4.95 -18.30 9.38
N VAL A 200 5.81 -17.34 9.02
CA VAL A 200 5.91 -16.03 9.67
C VAL A 200 5.57 -14.98 8.63
N GLY A 201 4.41 -14.33 8.79
CA GLY A 201 3.92 -13.27 7.91
C GLY A 201 3.54 -12.01 8.68
N THR A 202 3.21 -10.94 7.97
CA THR A 202 2.87 -9.63 8.57
C THR A 202 1.36 -9.34 8.53
N GLY A 203 0.59 -10.18 7.83
CA GLY A 203 -0.83 -9.99 7.56
C GLY A 203 -1.11 -9.12 6.33
N MET A 204 -0.07 -8.62 5.65
CA MET A 204 -0.23 -7.84 4.43
C MET A 204 -0.42 -8.70 3.18
N GLU A 205 0.06 -9.94 3.22
CA GLU A 205 0.06 -10.89 2.11
C GLU A 205 -1.35 -11.15 1.57
N HIS A 206 -2.35 -11.22 2.45
CA HIS A 206 -3.74 -11.43 2.06
C HIS A 206 -4.30 -10.24 1.27
N VAL A 207 -4.04 -9.03 1.74
CA VAL A 207 -4.52 -7.79 1.11
C VAL A 207 -3.82 -7.60 -0.23
N ASP A 208 -2.52 -7.80 -0.29
CA ASP A 208 -1.73 -7.67 -1.51
C ASP A 208 -2.15 -8.71 -2.57
N ALA A 209 -2.38 -9.96 -2.16
CA ALA A 209 -2.88 -10.99 -3.06
C ALA A 209 -4.27 -10.64 -3.63
N ARG A 210 -5.17 -10.12 -2.79
CA ARG A 210 -6.52 -9.69 -3.21
C ARG A 210 -6.46 -8.50 -4.16
N ASP A 211 -5.69 -7.47 -3.80
CA ASP A 211 -5.72 -6.15 -4.47
C ASP A 211 -4.77 -6.08 -5.68
N SER A 212 -3.84 -7.04 -5.83
CA SER A 212 -3.03 -7.20 -7.06
C SER A 212 -3.89 -7.42 -8.31
N GLY A 213 -5.07 -8.02 -8.14
CA GLY A 213 -5.94 -8.48 -9.22
C GLY A 213 -5.58 -9.86 -9.78
N ALA A 214 -4.56 -10.52 -9.23
CA ALA A 214 -4.16 -11.85 -9.66
C ALA A 214 -5.16 -12.94 -9.22
N ALA A 215 -5.80 -12.75 -8.07
CA ALA A 215 -6.85 -13.63 -7.57
C ALA A 215 -8.22 -13.32 -8.22
N VAL A 216 -9.04 -14.36 -8.41
CA VAL A 216 -10.42 -14.19 -8.86
C VAL A 216 -11.32 -14.02 -7.64
N VAL A 217 -11.90 -12.83 -7.50
CA VAL A 217 -12.78 -12.47 -6.38
C VAL A 217 -14.25 -12.55 -6.81
N ALA A 218 -15.09 -13.14 -5.96
CA ALA A 218 -16.52 -13.20 -6.19
C ALA A 218 -17.15 -11.80 -6.08
N LYS A 219 -17.97 -11.41 -7.06
CA LYS A 219 -18.64 -10.11 -7.11
C LYS A 219 -19.91 -10.03 -6.26
N TYR A 220 -20.52 -11.18 -6.00
CA TYR A 220 -21.81 -11.30 -5.34
C TYR A 220 -21.76 -12.44 -4.34
N ALA A 221 -22.53 -12.32 -3.25
CA ALA A 221 -22.79 -13.43 -2.35
C ALA A 221 -23.55 -14.53 -3.10
N GLY A 222 -23.24 -15.78 -2.79
CA GLY A 222 -23.83 -16.91 -3.50
C GLY A 222 -23.28 -18.26 -3.06
N ILE A 223 -23.92 -19.31 -3.55
CA ILE A 223 -23.53 -20.70 -3.31
C ILE A 223 -22.76 -21.21 -4.51
N VAL A 224 -21.62 -21.84 -4.26
CA VAL A 224 -20.84 -22.51 -5.31
C VAL A 224 -21.59 -23.77 -5.75
N GLU A 225 -22.04 -23.81 -7.00
CA GLU A 225 -22.75 -24.97 -7.55
C GLU A 225 -21.83 -25.94 -8.26
N HIS A 226 -20.77 -25.42 -8.88
CA HIS A 226 -19.90 -26.22 -9.72
C HIS A 226 -18.49 -25.65 -9.75
N VAL A 227 -17.50 -26.52 -9.53
CA VAL A 227 -16.09 -26.19 -9.55
C VAL A 227 -15.37 -27.08 -10.55
N GLU A 228 -14.72 -26.46 -11.52
CA GLU A 228 -13.81 -27.10 -12.47
C GLU A 228 -12.46 -26.39 -12.46
N ALA A 229 -11.44 -27.06 -12.99
CA ALA A 229 -10.10 -26.49 -13.09
C ALA A 229 -10.03 -25.15 -13.87
N ARG A 230 -10.97 -24.88 -14.78
CA ARG A 230 -11.01 -23.68 -15.64
C ARG A 230 -12.18 -22.73 -15.35
N SER A 231 -13.15 -23.15 -14.57
CA SER A 231 -14.28 -22.27 -14.22
C SER A 231 -14.93 -22.63 -12.90
N ILE A 232 -15.47 -21.61 -12.24
CA ILE A 232 -16.25 -21.72 -11.01
C ILE A 232 -17.62 -21.10 -11.30
N HIS A 233 -18.70 -21.83 -11.00
CA HIS A 233 -20.07 -21.34 -11.15
C HIS A 233 -20.65 -21.05 -9.76
N VAL A 234 -21.09 -19.81 -9.55
CA VAL A 234 -21.67 -19.36 -8.28
C VAL A 234 -23.09 -18.88 -8.54
N ARG A 235 -24.07 -19.53 -7.90
CA ARG A 235 -25.46 -19.09 -7.91
C ARG A 235 -25.62 -17.96 -6.92
N ARG A 236 -26.06 -16.80 -7.39
CA ARG A 236 -26.25 -15.63 -6.52
C ARG A 236 -27.35 -15.90 -5.50
N ILE A 237 -27.14 -15.36 -4.30
CA ILE A 237 -28.21 -15.18 -3.32
C ILE A 237 -28.60 -13.72 -3.37
N GLU A 238 -29.88 -13.47 -3.63
CA GLU A 238 -30.49 -12.14 -3.62
C GLU A 238 -31.53 -12.09 -2.51
N VAL A 239 -31.71 -10.94 -1.87
CA VAL A 239 -32.76 -10.75 -0.86
C VAL A 239 -33.89 -9.98 -1.51
N VAL A 240 -35.02 -10.65 -1.74
CA VAL A 240 -36.24 -10.05 -2.27
C VAL A 240 -37.33 -10.18 -1.22
N ASP A 241 -37.95 -9.07 -0.83
CA ASP A 241 -39.00 -9.01 0.19
C ASP A 241 -38.62 -9.68 1.53
N GLY A 242 -37.35 -9.55 1.94
CA GLY A 242 -36.82 -10.12 3.18
C GLY A 242 -36.62 -11.64 3.16
N LYS A 243 -36.72 -12.28 1.98
CA LYS A 243 -36.44 -13.71 1.78
C LYS A 243 -35.24 -13.88 0.85
N GLU A 244 -34.36 -14.81 1.21
CA GLU A 244 -33.27 -15.22 0.33
C GLU A 244 -33.81 -16.01 -0.85
N VAL A 245 -33.61 -15.49 -2.05
CA VAL A 245 -33.96 -16.12 -3.32
C VAL A 245 -32.69 -16.43 -4.11
N GLN A 246 -32.77 -17.53 -4.85
CA GLN A 246 -31.70 -17.94 -5.75
C GLN A 246 -31.78 -17.13 -7.05
N GLY A 247 -30.76 -16.32 -7.30
CA GLY A 247 -30.63 -15.51 -8.50
C GLY A 247 -29.87 -16.22 -9.62
N ASP A 248 -29.28 -15.40 -10.49
CA ASP A 248 -28.56 -15.85 -11.68
C ASP A 248 -27.28 -16.63 -11.36
N LEU A 249 -26.91 -17.54 -12.27
CA LEU A 249 -25.64 -18.25 -12.24
C LEU A 249 -24.51 -17.39 -12.81
N THR A 250 -23.53 -17.05 -11.98
CA THR A 250 -22.32 -16.32 -12.41
C THR A 250 -21.17 -17.27 -12.67
N LYS A 251 -20.64 -17.26 -13.89
CA LYS A 251 -19.48 -18.06 -14.29
C LYS A 251 -18.19 -17.24 -14.21
N TYR A 252 -17.28 -17.65 -13.34
CA TYR A 252 -15.93 -17.11 -13.24
C TYR A 252 -14.97 -18.02 -14.02
N LYS A 253 -14.19 -17.44 -14.94
CA LYS A 253 -13.19 -18.17 -15.74
C LYS A 253 -11.82 -18.03 -15.10
N LEU A 254 -11.08 -19.13 -15.03
CA LEU A 254 -9.71 -19.16 -14.52
C LEU A 254 -8.72 -19.23 -15.67
N GLN A 255 -7.60 -18.53 -15.53
CA GLN A 255 -6.47 -18.59 -16.46
C GLN A 255 -5.60 -19.81 -16.14
N LYS A 256 -5.22 -20.58 -17.16
CA LYS A 256 -4.36 -21.77 -17.01
C LYS A 256 -3.18 -21.70 -17.96
N PHE A 257 -1.97 -21.80 -17.39
CA PHE A 257 -0.70 -21.87 -18.11
C PHE A 257 -0.53 -20.78 -19.18
N VAL A 258 -0.96 -19.55 -18.85
CA VAL A 258 -0.76 -18.39 -19.71
C VAL A 258 0.64 -17.84 -19.47
N ARG A 259 1.30 -17.36 -20.51
CA ARG A 259 2.64 -16.75 -20.38
C ARG A 259 2.51 -15.30 -19.92
N SER A 260 3.26 -14.91 -18.89
CA SER A 260 3.40 -13.51 -18.46
C SER A 260 4.36 -12.72 -19.36
N ASN A 261 4.43 -11.39 -19.19
CA ASN A 261 5.38 -10.55 -19.91
C ASN A 261 6.84 -10.98 -19.71
N GLN A 262 7.19 -11.47 -18.51
CA GLN A 262 8.53 -11.93 -18.15
C GLN A 262 8.75 -13.42 -18.50
N GLY A 263 7.79 -14.08 -19.15
CA GLY A 263 7.91 -15.47 -19.57
C GLY A 263 7.65 -16.50 -18.46
N THR A 264 7.18 -16.07 -17.30
CA THR A 264 6.73 -16.96 -16.22
C THR A 264 5.36 -17.57 -16.53
N SER A 265 5.00 -18.64 -15.82
CA SER A 265 3.70 -19.31 -15.96
C SER A 265 2.66 -18.66 -15.04
N TYR A 266 1.61 -18.09 -15.63
CA TYR A 266 0.43 -17.59 -14.92
C TYR A 266 -0.66 -18.66 -14.89
N ASN A 267 -0.97 -19.16 -13.69
CA ASN A 267 -1.91 -20.27 -13.51
C ASN A 267 -2.75 -20.10 -12.23
N GLN A 268 -4.07 -20.06 -12.39
CA GLN A 268 -5.02 -19.94 -11.29
C GLN A 268 -5.57 -21.33 -10.89
N ARG A 269 -5.78 -21.52 -9.58
CA ARG A 269 -6.37 -22.73 -9.00
C ARG A 269 -7.63 -22.36 -8.21
N PRO A 270 -8.72 -23.14 -8.32
CA PRO A 270 -9.86 -22.99 -7.42
C PRO A 270 -9.43 -23.21 -5.96
N LEU A 271 -9.95 -22.40 -5.04
CA LEU A 271 -9.75 -22.54 -3.58
C LEU A 271 -10.98 -23.14 -2.89
N VAL A 272 -12.18 -22.85 -3.42
CA VAL A 272 -13.48 -23.29 -2.93
C VAL A 272 -13.86 -24.69 -3.42
#